data_AF-A0AAI9UM24-F1
#
_entry.id   AF-A0AAI9UM24-F1
#
_cell.length_a   1.000
_cell.length_b   1.000
_cell.length_c   1.000
_cell.angle_alpha   90.00
_cell.angle_beta   90.00
_cell.angle_gamma   90.00
#
_symmetry.space_group_name_H-M   'P 1'
#
loop_
_entity.id
_entity.type
_entity.pdbx_description
1 polymer ?
#
loop_
_entity_poly.entity_id
_entity_poly.type
_entity_poly.pdbx_seq_one_letter_code
_entity_poly.pdbx_strand_id
1 'polypeptide(L)' 'MGHHKSSSSKGHGGSHGKSHGSSSGGKKQYIEYQVWYCDYCEQGPYNPHIDAFCTNPNCGHQRCRRCPVTTVTQRVDH' A
#
# COMPACT_ATOMS: atom_id res chain seq x y z
N MET A 1 -32.95 48.41 -33.36
CA MET A 1 -31.67 47.85 -32.89
C MET A 1 -31.91 46.36 -32.64
N GLY A 2 -31.39 45.37 -33.34
CA GLY A 2 -30.43 45.31 -34.43
C GLY A 2 -30.17 43.83 -34.76
N HIS A 3 -30.16 43.54 -36.06
CA HIS A 3 -29.32 42.54 -36.74
C HIS A 3 -29.60 41.03 -36.60
N HIS A 4 -29.06 40.33 -37.58
CA HIS A 4 -29.59 39.21 -38.37
C HIS A 4 -28.45 38.24 -38.71
N LYS A 5 -28.80 37.00 -39.09
CA LYS A 5 -28.01 36.03 -39.90
C LYS A 5 -26.74 35.46 -39.20
N SER A 6 -26.16 34.30 -39.51
CA SER A 6 -26.44 33.10 -40.32
C SER A 6 -25.22 32.15 -40.15
N SER A 7 -25.43 30.85 -40.40
CA SER A 7 -24.46 29.91 -41.04
C SER A 7 -23.25 29.35 -40.29
N SER A 8 -23.18 28.00 -40.29
CA SER A 8 -22.05 27.11 -40.65
C SER A 8 -20.70 27.30 -39.92
N SER A 9 -20.05 26.27 -39.37
CA SER A 9 -19.39 25.19 -40.13
C SER A 9 -18.72 24.18 -39.17
N LYS A 10 -18.65 22.91 -39.60
CA LYS A 10 -17.76 21.86 -39.04
C LYS A 10 -16.31 22.35 -39.03
N GLY A 11 -15.63 22.18 -37.90
CA GLY A 11 -14.18 22.33 -37.78
C GLY A 11 -13.58 21.11 -37.09
N HIS A 12 -13.01 20.22 -37.89
CA HIS A 12 -12.12 19.15 -37.43
C HIS A 12 -10.77 19.77 -37.10
N GLY A 13 -10.46 19.93 -35.81
CA GLY A 13 -9.14 20.33 -35.32
C GLY A 13 -8.42 19.11 -34.79
N GLY A 14 -7.58 18.50 -35.63
CA GLY A 14 -6.70 17.41 -35.23
C GLY A 14 -5.74 17.86 -34.14
N SER A 15 -5.55 17.00 -33.14
CA SER A 15 -4.37 17.05 -32.28
C SER A 15 -3.92 15.61 -32.08
N HIS A 16 -2.90 15.24 -32.86
CA HIS A 16 -2.08 14.08 -32.62
C HIS A 16 -1.44 14.21 -31.23
N GLY A 17 -2.14 13.73 -30.21
CA GLY A 17 -1.57 13.48 -28.89
C GLY A 17 -0.98 12.08 -28.86
N LYS A 18 0.20 11.89 -29.46
CA LYS A 18 1.04 10.73 -29.15
C LYS A 18 1.59 10.92 -27.74
N SER A 19 0.79 10.57 -26.73
CA SER A 19 1.28 10.45 -25.36
C SER A 19 1.85 9.05 -25.17
N HIS A 20 3.02 8.79 -25.77
CA HIS A 20 3.94 7.80 -25.24
C HIS A 20 4.57 8.40 -23.99
N GLY A 21 3.86 8.28 -22.87
CA GLY A 21 4.33 8.63 -21.55
C GLY A 21 4.30 7.41 -20.68
N SER A 22 5.23 6.47 -20.89
CA SER A 22 5.57 5.46 -19.91
C SER A 22 6.17 6.17 -18.69
N SER A 23 5.32 6.71 -17.84
CA SER A 23 5.71 7.02 -16.47
C SER A 23 5.47 5.74 -15.70
N SER A 24 6.47 4.86 -15.71
CA SER A 24 6.68 3.86 -14.68
C SER A 24 6.91 4.60 -13.36
N GLY A 25 5.85 5.24 -12.85
CA GLY A 25 5.81 5.69 -11.47
C GLY A 25 5.88 4.42 -10.66
N GLY A 26 7.07 4.12 -10.15
CA GLY A 26 7.30 3.03 -9.22
C GLY A 26 6.31 3.21 -8.09
N LYS A 27 5.19 2.51 -8.19
CA LYS A 27 4.21 2.37 -7.11
C LYS A 27 5.04 1.88 -5.95
N LYS A 28 5.32 2.75 -4.97
CA LYS A 28 5.95 2.37 -3.71
C LYS A 28 5.08 1.25 -3.17
N GLN A 29 5.52 0.01 -3.37
CA GLN A 29 4.73 -1.13 -2.96
C GLN A 29 4.96 -1.23 -1.45
N TYR A 30 3.95 -0.84 -0.70
CA TYR A 30 3.93 -1.05 0.73
C TYR A 30 3.38 -2.46 0.95
N ILE A 31 4.14 -3.31 1.64
CA ILE A 31 3.61 -4.58 2.13
C ILE A 31 3.20 -4.39 3.58
N GLU A 32 1.96 -4.78 3.88
CA GLU A 32 1.44 -4.81 5.23
C GLU A 32 1.44 -6.24 5.72
N TYR A 33 2.06 -6.49 6.87
CA TYR A 33 2.05 -7.80 7.51
C TYR A 33 1.81 -7.66 9.02
N GLN A 34 1.09 -8.64 9.57
CA GLN A 34 0.83 -8.69 11.00
C GLN A 34 2.03 -9.29 11.73
N VAL A 35 2.35 -8.72 12.89
CA VAL A 35 3.33 -9.24 13.83
C VAL A 35 2.74 -9.23 15.23
N TRP A 36 3.24 -10.07 16.12
CA TRP A 36 2.89 -10.07 17.53
C TRP A 36 4.11 -9.90 18.42
N TYR A 37 3.90 -9.39 19.62
CA TYR A 37 4.93 -9.28 20.66
C TYR A 37 4.53 -10.12 21.87
N CYS A 38 5.53 -10.72 22.50
CA CYS A 38 5.32 -11.55 23.67
C CYS A 38 4.99 -10.69 24.88
N ASP A 39 3.82 -10.89 25.50
CA ASP A 39 3.41 -10.19 26.73
C ASP A 39 4.34 -10.49 27.92
N TYR A 40 4.99 -11.66 27.94
CA TYR A 40 5.80 -12.09 29.08
C TYR A 40 7.22 -11.51 29.09
N CYS A 41 7.87 -11.40 27.93
CA CYS A 41 9.23 -10.89 27.82
C CYS A 41 9.37 -9.63 26.96
N GLU A 42 8.24 -9.12 26.46
CA GLU A 42 8.14 -7.91 25.63
C GLU A 42 8.99 -7.95 24.34
N GLN A 43 9.41 -9.14 23.93
CA GLN A 43 10.18 -9.33 22.70
C GLN A 43 9.28 -9.54 21.48
N GLY A 44 9.86 -9.26 20.31
CA GLY A 44 9.24 -9.36 19.00
C GLY A 44 9.99 -8.43 18.02
N PRO A 45 9.52 -8.30 16.77
CA PRO A 45 8.25 -8.79 16.23
C PRO A 45 8.30 -10.27 15.81
N TYR A 46 7.26 -11.04 16.14
CA TYR A 46 7.07 -12.44 15.73
C TYR A 46 5.91 -12.57 14.73
N ASN A 47 5.92 -13.60 13.87
CA ASN A 47 4.86 -13.80 12.90
C ASN A 47 3.68 -14.57 13.52
N PRO A 48 2.46 -14.00 13.60
CA PRO A 48 1.33 -14.62 14.29
C PRO A 48 0.78 -15.87 13.59
N HIS A 49 1.16 -16.09 12.33
CA HIS A 49 0.73 -17.22 11.53
C HIS A 49 1.67 -18.43 11.63
N ILE A 50 2.95 -18.20 11.95
CA ILE A 50 3.99 -19.23 11.97
C ILE A 50 4.45 -19.47 13.42
N ASP A 51 4.67 -18.39 14.17
CA ASP A 51 5.19 -18.44 15.53
C ASP A 51 4.05 -18.53 16.54
N ALA A 52 3.69 -19.77 16.89
CA ALA A 52 2.75 -20.04 17.97
C ALA A 52 3.35 -19.81 19.37
N PHE A 53 4.68 -19.71 19.48
CA PHE A 53 5.43 -19.53 20.71
C PHE A 53 6.48 -18.42 20.54
N CYS A 54 6.82 -17.75 21.64
CA CYS A 54 7.90 -16.79 21.68
C CYS A 54 9.23 -17.51 21.40
N THR A 55 9.93 -17.12 20.34
CA THR A 55 11.19 -17.75 19.90
C THR A 55 12.38 -17.40 20.80
N ASN A 56 12.20 -16.47 21.75
CA ASN A 56 13.20 -16.21 22.77
C ASN A 56 13.40 -17.48 23.64
N PRO A 57 14.62 -18.06 23.65
CA PRO A 57 14.90 -19.33 24.34
C PRO A 57 14.69 -19.24 25.86
N ASN A 58 14.71 -18.03 26.43
CA ASN A 58 14.51 -17.82 27.87
C ASN A 58 13.03 -17.61 28.25
N CYS A 59 12.13 -17.52 27.26
CA CYS A 59 10.72 -17.24 27.49
C CYS A 59 9.84 -18.45 27.17
N GLY A 60 9.87 -18.95 25.94
CA GLY A 60 9.03 -20.08 25.51
C GLY A 60 7.52 -19.86 25.66
N HIS A 61 7.06 -18.63 25.91
CA HIS A 61 5.65 -18.31 26.14
C HIS A 61 4.82 -18.60 24.88
N GLN A 62 3.76 -19.40 25.03
CA GLN A 62 2.80 -19.63 23.96
C GLN A 62 1.96 -18.37 23.72
N ARG A 63 1.83 -17.96 22.46
CA ARG A 63 1.02 -16.80 22.08
C ARG A 63 -0.37 -16.91 22.68
N CYS A 64 -0.73 -15.92 23.50
CA CYS A 64 -2.02 -15.83 24.16
C CYS A 64 -2.78 -14.57 23.70
N ARG A 65 -4.03 -14.40 24.15
CA ARG A 65 -4.86 -13.23 23.81
C ARG A 65 -4.33 -11.90 24.36
N ARG A 66 -3.41 -11.94 25.33
CA ARG A 66 -2.77 -10.75 25.91
C ARG A 66 -1.58 -10.27 25.09
N CYS A 67 -0.99 -11.14 24.28
CA CYS A 67 0.10 -10.79 23.40
C CYS A 67 -0.39 -9.78 22.34
N PRO A 68 0.12 -8.54 22.32
CA PRO A 68 -0.33 -7.54 21.36
C PRO A 68 0.03 -7.94 19.93
N VAL A 69 -0.89 -7.70 19.01
CA VAL A 69 -0.70 -7.88 17.57
C VAL A 69 -0.73 -6.50 16.93
N THR A 70 0.26 -6.18 16.10
CA THR A 70 0.31 -4.93 15.33
C THR A 70 0.48 -5.25 13.85
N THR A 71 0.01 -4.34 13.00
CA THR A 71 0.31 -4.37 11.57
C THR A 71 1.53 -3.49 11.32
N VAL A 72 2.53 -4.03 10.63
CA VAL A 72 3.72 -3.29 10.19
C VAL A 72 3.64 -3.09 8.69
N THR A 73 3.90 -1.87 8.26
CA THR A 73 3.99 -1.51 6.84
C THR A 73 5.45 -1.36 6.46
N GLN A 74 5.95 -2.20 5.55
CA GLN A 74 7.31 -2.09 5.02
C GLN A 74 7.28 -1.53 3.60
N ARG A 75 8.18 -0.58 3.32
CA ARG A 75 8.44 -0.11 1.96
C ARG A 75 9.24 -1.17 1.23
N VAL A 76 8.73 -1.61 0.08
CA VAL A 76 9.48 -2.44 -0.86
C VAL A 76 10.10 -1.50 -1.87
N ASP A 77 11.30 -1.02 -1.54
CA ASP A 77 12.16 -0.32 -2.49
C ASP A 77 12.72 -1.39 -3.44
N HIS A 78 12.25 -1.39 -4.70
CA HIS A 78 12.75 -2.26 -5.77
C HIS A 78 14.08 -1.75 -6.31
#